data_AF-A0A6N9HZ82-F1
#
_entry.id   AF-A0A6N9HZ82-F1
#
_cell.length_a   1.000
_cell.length_b   1.000
_cell.length_c   1.000
_cell.angle_alpha   90.00
_cell.angle_beta   90.00
_cell.angle_gamma   90.00
#
_symmetry.space_group_name_H-M   'P 1'
#
loop_
_entity.id
_entity.type
_entity.pdbx_description
1 polymer ?
#
loop_
_entity_poly.entity_id
_entity_poly.type
_entity_poly.pdbx_seq_one_letter_code
_entity_poly.pdbx_strand_id
1 'polypeptide(L)'
;MNKERFTGFSDAIIAIEVTILILEIEPPEQATLAAVLKQAGSFAAFTASFLLIMATWYFHHNIINAAQRVTFPVYLANTLWIFVMSLFPLATAWVGRYPLAFWPECLFILVTLVWMGAYSLLVYSLGAANPEQRHEFYALGNSRPNVLWRFGIVIVVLLILPWWPIAGILGQILLGVASAVSTLRNNNRHQNINKSRLIAFTDGIIAIIVTLLVLQLAVPAGIHIHDLLTQSVKFAAYAISFLFIMIVWYNHHDLFNGSGKITTIVYWDNVLWLLFLSFFPYVTAFVGESPDKRLAE
;
A
#
# COMPACT_ATOMS: atom_id res chain seq x y z
N MET A 1 14.21 -6.27 22.64
CA MET A 1 12.78 -6.37 22.25
C MET A 1 12.61 -7.64 21.42
N ASN A 2 11.49 -8.36 21.55
CA ASN A 2 11.23 -9.53 20.70
C ASN A 2 11.06 -9.06 19.24
N LYS A 3 11.84 -9.65 18.33
CA LYS A 3 11.89 -9.29 16.90
C LYS A 3 10.59 -9.60 16.16
N GLU A 4 9.94 -10.72 16.48
CA GLU A 4 8.69 -11.14 15.85
C GLU A 4 7.55 -10.16 16.19
N ARG A 5 7.45 -9.73 17.46
CA ARG A 5 6.48 -8.71 17.86
C ARG A 5 6.72 -7.37 17.16
N PHE A 6 7.97 -6.98 17.01
CA PHE A 6 8.35 -5.76 16.31
C PHE A 6 7.95 -5.81 14.83
N THR A 7 8.30 -6.91 14.13
CA THR A 7 7.95 -7.07 12.72
C THR A 7 6.46 -7.20 12.50
N GLY A 8 5.77 -8.01 13.31
CA GLY A 8 4.33 -8.22 13.17
C GLY A 8 3.54 -6.92 13.40
N PHE A 9 3.99 -6.08 14.33
CA PHE A 9 3.39 -4.77 14.55
C PHE A 9 3.58 -3.83 13.34
N SER A 10 4.79 -3.73 12.80
CA SER A 10 5.03 -2.94 11.58
C SER A 10 4.23 -3.46 10.39
N ASP A 11 4.19 -4.78 10.20
CA ASP A 11 3.46 -5.43 9.10
C ASP A 11 1.95 -5.15 9.19
N ALA A 12 1.36 -5.21 10.40
CA ALA A 12 -0.04 -4.89 10.60
C ALA A 12 -0.37 -3.43 10.25
N ILE A 13 0.47 -2.47 10.65
CA ILE A 13 0.25 -1.06 10.31
C ILE A 13 0.39 -0.83 8.80
N ILE A 14 1.43 -1.39 8.18
CA ILE A 14 1.62 -1.27 6.72
C ILE A 14 0.42 -1.88 5.98
N ALA A 15 -0.12 -3.01 6.43
CA ALA A 15 -1.30 -3.64 5.84
C ALA A 15 -2.54 -2.73 5.92
N ILE A 16 -2.76 -2.06 7.05
CA ILE A 16 -3.82 -1.05 7.20
C ILE A 16 -3.58 0.11 6.25
N GLU A 17 -2.38 0.67 6.23
CA GLU A 17 -2.10 1.85 5.42
C GLU A 17 -2.27 1.60 3.92
N VAL A 18 -1.79 0.48 3.37
CA VAL A 18 -1.95 0.19 1.93
C VAL A 18 -3.38 -0.09 1.54
N THR A 19 -4.22 -0.59 2.46
CA THR A 19 -5.61 -0.94 2.19
C THR A 19 -6.55 0.26 2.34
N ILE A 20 -6.33 1.14 3.32
CA ILE A 20 -7.18 2.33 3.49
C ILE A 20 -7.00 3.37 2.37
N LEU A 21 -5.90 3.31 1.60
CA LEU A 21 -5.69 4.20 0.45
C LEU A 21 -6.86 4.18 -0.54
N ILE A 22 -7.58 3.06 -0.67
CA ILE A 22 -8.71 2.95 -1.61
C ILE A 22 -9.95 3.70 -1.12
N LEU A 23 -10.10 3.91 0.19
CA LEU A 23 -11.29 4.54 0.79
C LEU A 23 -11.44 6.00 0.38
N GLU A 24 -10.34 6.63 -0.02
CA GLU A 24 -10.30 8.02 -0.46
C GLU A 24 -10.85 8.21 -1.89
N ILE A 25 -11.14 7.11 -2.59
CA ILE A 25 -11.76 7.12 -3.92
C ILE A 25 -13.24 6.77 -3.76
N GLU A 26 -14.09 7.79 -3.77
CA GLU A 26 -15.54 7.61 -3.68
C GLU A 26 -16.13 7.19 -5.05
N PRO A 27 -17.11 6.28 -5.08
CA PRO A 27 -17.82 5.94 -6.31
C PRO A 27 -18.47 7.18 -6.94
N PRO A 28 -18.46 7.32 -8.28
CA PRO A 28 -19.02 8.50 -8.92
C PRO A 28 -20.54 8.57 -8.75
N GLU A 29 -21.09 9.77 -8.77
CA GLU A 29 -22.55 10.01 -8.72
C GLU A 29 -23.29 9.35 -9.89
N GLN A 30 -22.66 9.27 -11.05
CA GLN A 30 -23.25 8.68 -12.25
C GLN A 30 -22.65 7.31 -12.53
N ALA A 31 -23.50 6.32 -12.81
CA ALA A 31 -23.09 4.97 -13.17
C ALA A 31 -22.62 4.87 -14.65
N THR A 32 -21.69 5.73 -15.07
CA THR A 32 -21.16 5.79 -16.43
C THR A 32 -19.66 5.55 -16.48
N LEU A 33 -19.17 4.96 -17.57
CA LEU A 33 -17.73 4.79 -17.80
C LEU A 33 -16.99 6.13 -17.78
N ALA A 34 -17.59 7.19 -18.34
CA ALA A 34 -17.00 8.52 -18.34
C ALA A 34 -16.79 9.06 -16.92
N ALA A 35 -17.72 8.83 -15.99
CA ALA A 35 -17.59 9.28 -14.62
C ALA A 35 -16.49 8.52 -13.86
N VAL A 36 -16.30 7.23 -14.14
CA VAL A 36 -15.16 6.44 -13.61
C VAL A 36 -13.84 6.92 -14.20
N LEU A 37 -13.78 7.18 -15.51
CA LEU A 37 -12.56 7.66 -16.18
C LEU A 37 -12.12 9.05 -15.68
N LYS A 38 -13.04 9.90 -15.22
CA LYS A 38 -12.70 11.18 -14.58
C LYS A 38 -11.87 11.00 -13.29
N GLN A 39 -11.89 9.82 -12.68
CA GLN A 39 -11.12 9.49 -11.48
C GLN A 39 -9.76 8.86 -11.79
N ALA A 40 -9.32 8.85 -13.06
CA ALA A 40 -8.04 8.25 -13.45
C ALA A 40 -6.84 8.78 -12.65
N GLY A 41 -6.83 10.07 -12.28
CA GLY A 41 -5.80 10.65 -11.41
C GLY A 41 -5.77 10.01 -10.02
N SER A 42 -6.93 9.74 -9.42
CA SER A 42 -7.06 9.09 -8.11
C SER A 42 -6.61 7.63 -8.16
N PHE A 43 -7.00 6.88 -9.19
CA PHE A 43 -6.55 5.51 -9.39
C PHE A 43 -5.03 5.41 -9.66
N ALA A 44 -4.47 6.37 -10.43
CA ALA A 44 -3.03 6.45 -10.67
C ALA A 44 -2.26 6.74 -9.37
N ALA A 45 -2.72 7.71 -8.57
CA ALA A 45 -2.11 8.04 -7.28
C ALA A 45 -2.19 6.87 -6.29
N PHE A 46 -3.34 6.21 -6.19
CA PHE A 46 -3.54 5.00 -5.40
C PHE A 46 -2.55 3.89 -5.81
N THR A 47 -2.52 3.56 -7.10
CA THR A 47 -1.67 2.48 -7.63
C THR A 47 -0.19 2.78 -7.40
N ALA A 48 0.24 4.02 -7.65
CA ALA A 48 1.62 4.45 -7.43
C ALA A 48 2.03 4.32 -5.96
N SER A 49 1.15 4.76 -5.05
CA SER A 49 1.39 4.70 -3.60
C SER A 49 1.43 3.27 -3.10
N PHE A 50 0.45 2.44 -3.50
CA PHE A 50 0.39 1.03 -3.16
C PHE A 50 1.66 0.30 -3.59
N LEU A 51 2.06 0.41 -4.87
CA LEU A 51 3.24 -0.28 -5.38
C LEU A 51 4.53 0.21 -4.72
N LEU A 52 4.66 1.51 -4.41
CA LEU A 52 5.83 2.03 -3.72
C LEU A 52 5.94 1.51 -2.27
N ILE A 53 4.83 1.51 -1.53
CA ILE A 53 4.80 1.01 -0.16
C ILE A 53 5.12 -0.48 -0.15
N MET A 54 4.56 -1.26 -1.08
CA MET A 54 4.86 -2.69 -1.21
C MET A 54 6.31 -2.93 -1.63
N ALA A 55 6.88 -2.15 -2.56
CA ALA A 55 8.31 -2.24 -2.87
C ALA A 55 9.16 -1.97 -1.62
N THR A 56 8.78 -1.00 -0.79
CA THR A 56 9.50 -0.63 0.42
C THR A 56 9.33 -1.64 1.54
N TRP A 57 8.16 -2.27 1.66
CA TRP A 57 7.94 -3.40 2.58
C TRP A 57 8.91 -4.54 2.29
N TYR A 58 9.18 -4.85 1.02
CA TYR A 58 10.19 -5.87 0.65
C TYR A 58 11.57 -5.52 1.21
N PHE A 59 12.03 -4.27 1.04
CA PHE A 59 13.33 -3.85 1.58
C PHE A 59 13.34 -3.84 3.10
N HIS A 60 12.28 -3.32 3.74
CA HIS A 60 12.10 -3.34 5.19
C HIS A 60 12.13 -4.78 5.73
N HIS A 61 11.46 -5.71 5.03
CA HIS A 61 11.44 -7.11 5.39
C HIS A 61 12.84 -7.70 5.45
N ASN A 62 13.64 -7.45 4.41
CA ASN A 62 15.00 -8.00 4.29
C ASN A 62 15.97 -7.39 5.31
N ILE A 63 15.95 -6.07 5.54
CA ILE A 63 16.83 -5.45 6.54
C ILE A 63 16.50 -5.92 7.96
N ILE A 64 15.21 -6.10 8.30
CA ILE A 64 14.86 -6.60 9.63
C ILE A 64 15.19 -8.08 9.75
N ASN A 65 14.99 -8.89 8.72
CA ASN A 65 15.37 -10.30 8.74
C ASN A 65 16.87 -10.47 9.00
N ALA A 66 17.74 -9.64 8.40
CA ALA A 66 19.17 -9.64 8.65
C ALA A 66 19.54 -9.19 10.08
N ALA A 67 18.72 -8.37 10.74
CA ALA A 67 19.04 -7.82 12.06
C ALA A 67 19.05 -8.87 13.17
N GLN A 68 20.16 -8.98 13.91
CA GLN A 68 20.23 -9.79 15.13
C GLN A 68 19.73 -9.04 16.38
N ARG A 69 19.95 -7.72 16.43
CA ARG A 69 19.61 -6.85 17.55
C ARG A 69 18.72 -5.70 17.12
N VAL A 70 17.64 -5.50 17.87
CA VAL A 70 16.74 -4.33 17.77
C VAL A 70 16.84 -3.57 19.08
N THR A 71 17.51 -2.42 19.04
CA THR A 71 17.69 -1.50 20.18
C THR A 71 16.61 -0.41 20.17
N PHE A 72 16.54 0.38 21.24
CA PHE A 72 15.57 1.47 21.34
C PHE A 72 15.70 2.53 20.23
N PRO A 73 16.92 2.96 19.79
CA PRO A 73 17.05 3.84 18.61
C PRO A 73 16.48 3.24 17.32
N VAL A 74 16.64 1.93 17.09
CA VAL A 74 16.02 1.24 15.93
C VAL A 74 14.50 1.31 16.02
N TYR A 75 13.95 1.07 17.21
CA TYR A 75 12.53 1.18 17.47
C TYR A 75 12.00 2.59 17.18
N LEU A 76 12.67 3.64 17.66
CA LEU A 76 12.28 5.03 17.34
C LEU A 76 12.35 5.32 15.85
N ALA A 77 13.42 4.90 15.17
CA ALA A 77 13.57 5.14 13.75
C ALA A 77 12.48 4.44 12.92
N ASN A 78 12.10 3.21 13.29
CA ASN A 78 10.97 2.50 12.68
C ASN A 78 9.64 3.19 12.97
N THR A 79 9.45 3.65 14.21
CA THR A 79 8.22 4.37 14.60
C THR A 79 8.08 5.68 13.82
N LEU A 80 9.17 6.44 13.66
CA LEU A 80 9.19 7.63 12.81
C LEU A 80 8.88 7.27 11.35
N TRP A 81 9.48 6.21 10.82
CA TRP A 81 9.24 5.77 9.45
C TRP A 81 7.76 5.44 9.20
N ILE A 82 7.12 4.69 10.10
CA ILE A 82 5.69 4.37 10.02
C ILE A 82 4.83 5.62 10.25
N PHE A 83 5.17 6.49 11.20
CA PHE A 83 4.44 7.74 11.43
C PHE A 83 4.41 8.65 10.20
N VAL A 84 5.51 8.75 9.46
CA VAL A 84 5.52 9.51 8.21
C VAL A 84 4.72 8.79 7.12
N MET A 85 4.76 7.45 7.10
CA MET A 85 3.98 6.63 6.17
C MET A 85 2.48 6.84 6.34
N SER A 86 1.99 7.03 7.57
CA SER A 86 0.56 7.26 7.83
C SER A 86 0.02 8.56 7.23
N LEU A 87 0.86 9.42 6.65
CA LEU A 87 0.47 10.61 5.88
C LEU A 87 0.19 10.30 4.40
N PHE A 88 0.54 9.11 3.90
CA PHE A 88 0.28 8.71 2.51
C PHE A 88 -1.21 8.76 2.16
N PRO A 89 -2.16 8.23 2.96
CA PRO A 89 -3.59 8.31 2.64
C PRO A 89 -4.06 9.73 2.30
N LEU A 90 -3.74 10.69 3.15
CA LEU A 90 -4.04 12.10 2.93
C LEU A 90 -3.40 12.65 1.64
N ALA A 91 -2.09 12.42 1.47
CA ALA A 91 -1.35 12.97 0.34
C ALA A 91 -1.80 12.36 -0.99
N THR A 92 -2.03 11.05 -1.02
CA THR A 92 -2.54 10.29 -2.17
C THR A 92 -3.95 10.74 -2.55
N ALA A 93 -4.83 10.94 -1.57
CA ALA A 93 -6.18 11.45 -1.82
C ALA A 93 -6.18 12.85 -2.42
N TRP A 94 -5.31 13.74 -1.90
CA TRP A 94 -5.29 15.13 -2.34
C TRP A 94 -4.72 15.26 -3.75
N VAL A 95 -3.61 14.57 -4.04
CA VAL A 95 -3.01 14.57 -5.39
C VAL A 95 -3.91 13.85 -6.40
N GLY A 96 -4.61 12.80 -5.97
CA GLY A 96 -5.55 12.06 -6.80
C GLY A 96 -6.73 12.90 -7.30
N ARG A 97 -7.21 13.85 -6.46
CA ARG A 97 -8.30 14.78 -6.82
C ARG A 97 -7.83 15.95 -7.69
N TYR A 98 -6.59 16.40 -7.49
CA TYR A 98 -6.04 17.58 -8.18
C TYR A 98 -4.63 17.31 -8.74
N PRO A 99 -4.48 16.37 -9.70
CA PRO A 99 -3.18 15.92 -10.21
C PRO A 99 -2.42 16.98 -11.03
N LEU A 100 -3.04 18.12 -11.31
CA LEU A 100 -2.43 19.24 -12.04
C LEU A 100 -2.17 20.45 -11.14
N ALA A 101 -2.47 20.36 -9.84
CA ALA A 101 -2.27 21.46 -8.90
C ALA A 101 -0.93 21.32 -8.17
N PHE A 102 -0.25 22.45 -7.95
CA PHE A 102 1.08 22.47 -7.34
C PHE A 102 1.09 21.95 -5.89
N TRP A 103 0.21 22.44 -5.01
CA TRP A 103 0.26 22.10 -3.58
C TRP A 103 -0.01 20.63 -3.26
N PRO A 104 -1.00 19.96 -3.87
CA PRO A 104 -1.21 18.52 -3.70
C PRO A 104 0.02 17.70 -4.10
N GLU A 105 0.60 18.00 -5.27
CA GLU A 105 1.81 17.33 -5.77
C GLU A 105 3.03 17.62 -4.87
N CYS A 106 3.17 18.86 -4.41
CA CYS A 106 4.25 19.26 -3.50
C CYS A 106 4.17 18.51 -2.16
N LEU A 107 2.99 18.40 -1.54
CA LEU A 107 2.81 17.61 -0.32
C LEU A 107 3.14 16.14 -0.57
N PHE A 108 2.64 15.57 -1.66
CA PHE A 108 2.85 14.15 -2.00
C PHE A 108 4.34 13.81 -2.12
N ILE A 109 5.11 14.66 -2.78
CA ILE A 109 6.55 14.48 -2.93
C ILE A 109 7.31 14.80 -1.64
N LEU A 110 6.87 15.78 -0.85
CA LEU A 110 7.48 16.10 0.45
C LEU A 110 7.29 14.96 1.46
N VAL A 111 6.10 14.37 1.55
CA VAL A 111 5.83 13.18 2.38
C VAL A 111 6.75 12.04 1.95
N THR A 112 6.88 11.80 0.65
CA THR A 112 7.78 10.77 0.11
C THR A 112 9.24 11.04 0.47
N LEU A 113 9.70 12.29 0.36
CA LEU A 113 11.07 12.69 0.72
C LEU A 113 11.37 12.43 2.20
N VAL A 114 10.48 12.90 3.09
CA VAL A 114 10.65 12.73 4.54
C VAL A 114 10.60 11.24 4.90
N TRP A 115 9.71 10.47 4.27
CA TRP A 115 9.58 9.04 4.49
C TRP A 115 10.84 8.27 4.06
N MET A 116 11.43 8.62 2.92
CA MET A 116 12.73 8.07 2.47
C MET A 116 13.87 8.45 3.42
N GLY A 117 13.85 9.66 3.97
CA GLY A 117 14.78 10.10 5.02
C GLY A 117 14.65 9.26 6.29
N ALA A 118 13.43 9.04 6.76
CA ALA A 118 13.13 8.21 7.92
C ALA A 118 13.54 6.74 7.70
N TYR A 119 13.30 6.19 6.51
CA TYR A 119 13.81 4.85 6.15
C TYR A 119 15.34 4.80 6.20
N SER A 120 16.02 5.85 5.74
CA SER A 120 17.48 5.93 5.77
C SER A 120 18.04 6.01 7.19
N LEU A 121 17.34 6.71 8.09
CA LEU A 121 17.65 6.72 9.52
C LEU A 121 17.44 5.34 10.16
N LEU A 122 16.41 4.59 9.74
CA LEU A 122 16.18 3.22 10.20
C LEU A 122 17.33 2.29 9.78
N VAL A 123 17.75 2.33 8.51
CA VAL A 123 18.89 1.54 8.02
C VAL A 123 20.18 1.91 8.77
N TYR A 124 20.43 3.19 8.99
CA TYR A 124 21.58 3.64 9.79
C TYR A 124 21.54 3.11 11.22
N SER A 125 20.38 3.21 11.89
CA SER A 125 20.19 2.76 13.27
C SER A 125 20.38 1.25 13.41
N LEU A 126 19.93 0.46 12.42
CA LEU A 126 20.17 -0.98 12.35
C LEU A 126 21.66 -1.31 12.22
N GLY A 127 22.38 -0.62 11.33
CA GLY A 127 23.83 -0.78 11.17
C GLY A 127 24.65 -0.30 12.38
N ALA A 128 24.12 0.63 13.18
CA ALA A 128 24.71 1.03 14.45
C ALA A 128 24.48 -0.03 15.54
N ALA A 129 23.28 -0.63 15.59
CA ALA A 129 22.93 -1.68 16.55
C ALA A 129 23.59 -3.04 16.25
N ASN A 130 23.99 -3.27 15.00
CA ASN A 130 24.56 -4.54 14.51
C ASN A 130 25.88 -4.27 13.76
N PRO A 131 26.97 -3.87 14.47
CA PRO A 131 28.20 -3.39 13.83
C PRO A 131 28.90 -4.43 12.95
N GLU A 132 28.85 -5.71 13.30
CA GLU A 132 29.45 -6.81 12.53
C GLU A 132 28.78 -7.01 11.15
N GLN A 133 27.50 -6.70 11.03
CA GLN A 133 26.70 -6.83 9.79
C GLN A 133 26.40 -5.48 9.14
N ARG A 134 27.06 -4.41 9.58
CA ARG A 134 26.77 -3.03 9.13
C ARG A 134 26.72 -2.90 7.60
N HIS A 135 27.66 -3.55 6.90
CA HIS A 135 27.73 -3.51 5.44
C HIS A 135 26.49 -4.13 4.77
N GLU A 136 25.94 -5.19 5.36
CA GLU A 136 24.76 -5.89 4.84
C GLU A 136 23.52 -4.98 4.86
N PHE A 137 23.30 -4.20 5.94
CA PHE A 137 22.16 -3.26 5.98
C PHE A 137 22.24 -2.18 4.90
N TYR A 138 23.44 -1.68 4.61
CA TYR A 138 23.62 -0.75 3.49
C TYR A 138 23.45 -1.46 2.14
N ALA A 139 23.92 -2.68 1.96
CA ALA A 139 23.71 -3.41 0.72
C ALA A 139 22.22 -3.74 0.46
N LEU A 140 21.49 -4.14 1.49
CA LEU A 140 20.07 -4.52 1.45
C LEU A 140 19.13 -3.31 1.38
N GLY A 141 19.38 -2.31 2.22
CA GLY A 141 18.45 -1.19 2.44
C GLY A 141 18.81 0.06 1.66
N ASN A 142 20.07 0.51 1.77
CA ASN A 142 20.53 1.82 1.29
C ASN A 142 21.94 1.77 0.68
N SER A 143 22.08 1.10 -0.46
CA SER A 143 23.36 1.13 -1.16
C SER A 143 23.57 2.56 -1.66
N ARG A 144 24.83 3.04 -1.71
CA ARG A 144 25.11 4.42 -2.14
C ARG A 144 24.46 4.76 -3.49
N PRO A 145 24.55 3.89 -4.53
CA PRO A 145 23.84 4.16 -5.78
C PRO A 145 22.33 4.26 -5.59
N ASN A 146 21.74 3.38 -4.77
CA ASN A 146 20.29 3.37 -4.53
C ASN A 146 19.78 4.64 -3.86
N VAL A 147 20.50 5.13 -2.85
CA VAL A 147 20.16 6.39 -2.19
C VAL A 147 20.27 7.55 -3.17
N LEU A 148 21.38 7.64 -3.91
CA LEU A 148 21.61 8.75 -4.83
C LEU A 148 20.53 8.87 -5.91
N TRP A 149 20.14 7.77 -6.55
CA TRP A 149 19.12 7.86 -7.59
C TRP A 149 17.73 8.15 -7.02
N ARG A 150 17.34 7.55 -5.88
CA ARG A 150 16.01 7.78 -5.27
C ARG A 150 15.84 9.25 -4.86
N PHE A 151 16.80 9.78 -4.10
CA PHE A 151 16.76 11.19 -3.68
C PHE A 151 16.95 12.14 -4.87
N GLY A 152 17.78 11.75 -5.86
CA GLY A 152 17.94 12.50 -7.10
C GLY A 152 16.63 12.69 -7.86
N ILE A 153 15.84 11.62 -8.04
CA ILE A 153 14.51 11.69 -8.69
C ILE A 153 13.61 12.67 -7.93
N VAL A 154 13.50 12.52 -6.61
CA VAL A 154 12.63 13.37 -5.78
C VAL A 154 13.03 14.85 -5.84
N ILE A 155 14.33 15.14 -5.78
CA ILE A 155 14.84 16.52 -5.89
C ILE A 155 14.55 17.09 -7.28
N VAL A 156 14.81 16.33 -8.34
CA VAL A 156 14.52 16.77 -9.72
C VAL A 156 13.03 17.05 -9.90
N VAL A 157 12.16 16.16 -9.38
CA VAL A 157 10.71 16.36 -9.41
C VAL A 157 10.31 17.63 -8.67
N LEU A 158 10.80 17.85 -7.44
CA LEU A 158 10.52 19.07 -6.66
C LEU A 158 10.91 20.35 -7.40
N LEU A 159 12.02 20.34 -8.14
CA LEU A 159 12.44 21.47 -8.95
C LEU A 159 11.53 21.69 -10.16
N ILE A 160 10.95 20.66 -10.75
CA ILE A 160 10.09 20.75 -11.94
C ILE A 160 8.64 21.13 -11.56
N LEU A 161 8.19 20.77 -10.36
CA LEU A 161 6.80 20.94 -9.89
C LEU A 161 6.17 22.31 -10.14
N PRO A 162 6.86 23.47 -9.92
CA PRO A 162 6.24 24.78 -10.13
C PRO A 162 5.74 25.03 -11.55
N TRP A 163 6.33 24.35 -12.54
CA TRP A 163 6.00 24.50 -13.96
C TRP A 163 5.21 23.31 -14.53
N TRP A 164 5.36 22.13 -13.93
CA TRP A 164 4.69 20.92 -14.40
C TRP A 164 4.25 20.03 -13.22
N PRO A 165 3.12 20.35 -12.56
CA PRO A 165 2.71 19.67 -11.33
C PRO A 165 2.57 18.15 -11.46
N ILE A 166 2.05 17.67 -12.59
CA ILE A 166 1.90 16.22 -12.87
C ILE A 166 3.23 15.43 -12.79
N ALA A 167 4.38 16.12 -12.82
CA ALA A 167 5.68 15.51 -12.59
C ALA A 167 5.77 14.82 -11.22
N GLY A 168 4.97 15.20 -10.23
CA GLY A 168 4.94 14.54 -8.92
C GLY A 168 4.41 13.10 -9.01
N ILE A 169 3.15 12.89 -9.45
CA ILE A 169 2.60 11.55 -9.68
C ILE A 169 3.51 10.72 -10.61
N LEU A 170 3.99 11.29 -11.71
CA LEU A 170 4.87 10.58 -12.64
C LEU A 170 6.20 10.18 -11.99
N GLY A 171 6.78 11.06 -11.18
CA GLY A 171 7.98 10.79 -10.40
C GLY A 171 7.76 9.67 -9.38
N GLN A 172 6.59 9.62 -8.75
CA GLN A 172 6.22 8.56 -7.82
C GLN A 172 6.07 7.21 -8.50
N ILE A 173 5.40 7.17 -9.66
CA ILE A 173 5.27 5.96 -10.48
C ILE A 173 6.65 5.47 -10.87
N LEU A 174 7.52 6.37 -11.35
CA LEU A 174 8.90 6.05 -11.71
C LEU A 174 9.67 5.48 -10.50
N LEU A 175 9.54 6.07 -9.32
CA LEU A 175 10.17 5.60 -8.09
C LEU A 175 9.70 4.20 -7.69
N GLY A 176 8.39 3.95 -7.76
CA GLY A 176 7.78 2.64 -7.48
C GLY A 176 8.24 1.57 -8.45
N VAL A 177 8.16 1.85 -9.76
CA VAL A 177 8.59 0.92 -10.82
C VAL A 177 10.09 0.65 -10.74
N ALA A 178 10.93 1.69 -10.58
CA ALA A 178 12.38 1.53 -10.45
C ALA A 178 12.73 0.71 -9.19
N SER A 179 12.00 0.91 -8.09
CA SER A 179 12.15 0.10 -6.88
C SER A 179 11.76 -1.35 -7.13
N ALA A 180 10.63 -1.62 -7.78
CA ALA A 180 10.22 -2.97 -8.16
C ALA A 180 11.23 -3.67 -9.06
N VAL A 181 11.68 -3.02 -10.13
CA VAL A 181 12.72 -3.54 -11.04
C VAL A 181 14.02 -3.80 -10.28
N SER A 182 14.40 -2.94 -9.35
CA SER A 182 15.61 -3.14 -8.54
C SER A 182 15.52 -4.42 -7.68
N THR A 183 14.35 -4.75 -7.14
CA THR A 183 14.15 -6.03 -6.41
C THR A 183 14.26 -7.23 -7.35
N LEU A 184 13.67 -7.16 -8.54
CA LEU A 184 13.72 -8.23 -9.54
C LEU A 184 15.13 -8.44 -10.11
N ARG A 185 15.93 -7.37 -10.24
CA ARG A 185 17.32 -7.45 -10.73
C ARG A 185 18.28 -8.00 -9.69
N ASN A 186 18.03 -7.75 -8.40
CA ASN A 186 18.89 -8.22 -7.31
C ASN A 186 18.64 -9.70 -6.91
N ASN A 187 18.05 -10.51 -7.80
CA ASN A 187 17.61 -11.88 -7.55
C ASN A 187 18.75 -12.92 -7.36
N ASN A 188 19.96 -12.48 -6.98
CA ASN A 188 21.08 -13.37 -6.70
C ASN A 188 20.94 -14.02 -5.30
N ARG A 189 20.44 -15.27 -5.32
CA ARG A 189 20.66 -16.42 -4.40
C ARG A 189 20.49 -16.29 -2.88
N HIS A 190 20.37 -15.11 -2.27
CA HIS A 190 20.43 -14.97 -0.81
C HIS A 190 19.24 -14.28 -0.12
N GLN A 191 18.22 -13.82 -0.85
CA GLN A 191 17.02 -13.21 -0.24
C GLN A 191 15.79 -14.09 -0.44
N ASN A 192 15.64 -15.11 0.41
CA ASN A 192 14.37 -15.80 0.54
C ASN A 192 13.47 -14.94 1.41
N ILE A 193 12.38 -14.43 0.84
CA ILE A 193 11.30 -13.85 1.64
C ILE A 193 10.84 -14.92 2.64
N ASN A 194 10.71 -14.54 3.90
CA ASN A 194 10.17 -15.43 4.90
C ASN A 194 8.71 -15.73 4.53
N LYS A 195 8.45 -16.98 4.10
CA LYS A 195 7.15 -17.48 3.66
C LYS A 195 6.06 -17.19 4.68
N SER A 196 6.29 -17.52 5.95
CA SER A 196 5.30 -17.33 7.02
C SER A 196 4.95 -15.86 7.20
N ARG A 197 5.94 -14.96 7.14
CA ARG A 197 5.71 -13.52 7.23
C ARG A 197 4.98 -12.95 6.01
N LEU A 198 5.26 -13.44 4.80
CA LEU A 198 4.49 -13.04 3.61
C LEU A 198 3.03 -13.49 3.71
N ILE A 199 2.78 -14.73 4.14
CA ILE A 199 1.42 -15.26 4.35
C ILE A 199 0.69 -14.40 5.38
N ALA A 200 1.29 -14.17 6.55
CA ALA A 200 0.69 -13.36 7.62
C ALA A 200 0.38 -11.92 7.16
N PHE A 201 1.26 -11.32 6.36
CA PHE A 201 1.04 -9.99 5.80
C PHE A 201 -0.11 -9.96 4.78
N THR A 202 -0.15 -10.95 3.88
CA THR A 202 -1.26 -11.11 2.93
C THR A 202 -2.59 -11.36 3.64
N ASP A 203 -2.62 -12.22 4.65
CA ASP A 203 -3.81 -12.48 5.49
C ASP A 203 -4.29 -11.19 6.18
N GLY A 204 -3.36 -10.38 6.69
CA GLY A 204 -3.66 -9.08 7.28
C GLY A 204 -4.34 -8.13 6.30
N ILE A 205 -3.79 -7.99 5.09
CA ILE A 205 -4.36 -7.15 4.03
C ILE A 205 -5.78 -7.64 3.66
N ILE A 206 -5.97 -8.95 3.48
CA ILE A 206 -7.28 -9.52 3.13
C ILE A 206 -8.29 -9.34 4.24
N ALA A 207 -7.89 -9.55 5.50
CA ALA A 207 -8.74 -9.30 6.66
C ALA A 207 -9.24 -7.85 6.67
N ILE A 208 -8.37 -6.89 6.38
CA ILE A 208 -8.77 -5.48 6.32
C ILE A 208 -9.70 -5.25 5.13
N ILE A 209 -9.38 -5.76 3.93
CA ILE A 209 -10.27 -5.65 2.77
C ILE A 209 -11.69 -6.13 3.09
N VAL A 210 -11.86 -7.31 3.69
CA VAL A 210 -13.20 -7.82 4.04
C VAL A 210 -13.88 -6.98 5.13
N THR A 211 -13.13 -6.35 6.04
CA THR A 211 -13.71 -5.37 6.97
C THR A 211 -14.12 -4.07 6.26
N LEU A 212 -13.38 -3.60 5.26
CA LEU A 212 -13.76 -2.41 4.49
C LEU A 212 -15.04 -2.65 3.67
N LEU A 213 -15.34 -3.89 3.28
CA LEU A 213 -16.60 -4.22 2.61
C LEU A 213 -17.83 -3.92 3.48
N VAL A 214 -17.78 -4.26 4.78
CA VAL A 214 -18.95 -4.05 5.66
C VAL A 214 -19.17 -2.57 5.95
N LEU A 215 -18.11 -1.75 5.92
CA LEU A 215 -18.20 -0.30 6.10
C LEU A 215 -18.96 0.40 4.96
N GLN A 216 -19.21 -0.28 3.84
CA GLN A 216 -20.04 0.24 2.74
C GLN A 216 -21.54 0.12 3.01
N LEU A 217 -21.95 -0.60 4.06
CA LEU A 217 -23.35 -0.70 4.46
C LEU A 217 -23.74 0.51 5.31
N ALA A 218 -24.84 1.16 4.97
CA ALA A 218 -25.34 2.30 5.73
C ALA A 218 -26.25 1.83 6.87
N VAL A 219 -26.19 2.52 8.01
CA VAL A 219 -27.19 2.34 9.06
C VAL A 219 -28.53 2.89 8.52
N PRO A 220 -29.62 2.09 8.51
CA PRO A 220 -30.93 2.59 8.10
C PRO A 220 -31.36 3.81 8.93
N ALA A 221 -31.98 4.80 8.29
CA ALA A 221 -32.45 6.00 8.98
C ALA A 221 -33.67 5.75 9.89
N GLY A 222 -34.45 4.71 9.61
CA GLY A 222 -35.62 4.33 10.37
C GLY A 222 -35.42 3.03 11.18
N ILE A 223 -36.42 2.73 12.01
CA ILE A 223 -36.39 1.59 12.94
C ILE A 223 -37.16 0.37 12.41
N HIS A 224 -37.76 0.45 11.23
CA HIS A 224 -38.59 -0.62 10.69
C HIS A 224 -37.79 -1.54 9.77
N ILE A 225 -38.21 -2.81 9.67
CA ILE A 225 -37.55 -3.78 8.79
C ILE A 225 -37.55 -3.35 7.32
N HIS A 226 -38.56 -2.58 6.91
CA HIS A 226 -38.62 -2.00 5.57
C HIS A 226 -37.42 -1.10 5.28
N ASP A 227 -36.96 -0.31 6.26
CA ASP A 227 -35.80 0.59 6.12
C ASP A 227 -34.48 -0.19 5.92
N LEU A 228 -34.45 -1.46 6.36
CA LEU A 228 -33.34 -2.37 6.08
C LEU A 228 -33.46 -2.99 4.68
N LEU A 229 -34.67 -3.38 4.27
CA LEU A 229 -34.93 -4.04 2.99
C LEU A 229 -34.68 -3.13 1.77
N THR A 230 -34.79 -1.82 1.94
CA THR A 230 -34.38 -0.84 0.90
C THR A 230 -32.91 -0.95 0.54
N GLN A 231 -32.06 -1.47 1.44
CA GLN A 231 -30.63 -1.67 1.21
C GLN A 231 -30.28 -3.08 0.68
N SER A 232 -31.28 -3.88 0.27
CA SER A 232 -31.09 -5.28 -0.17
C SER A 232 -29.99 -5.45 -1.24
N VAL A 233 -29.84 -4.51 -2.18
CA VAL A 233 -28.78 -4.58 -3.19
C VAL A 233 -27.40 -4.33 -2.58
N LYS A 234 -27.26 -3.40 -1.62
CA LYS A 234 -25.99 -3.18 -0.89
C LYS A 234 -25.59 -4.41 -0.10
N PHE A 235 -26.55 -5.06 0.57
CA PHE A 235 -26.34 -6.34 1.26
C PHE A 235 -25.93 -7.46 0.29
N ALA A 236 -26.58 -7.58 -0.86
CA ALA A 236 -26.23 -8.58 -1.86
C ALA A 236 -24.82 -8.35 -2.44
N ALA A 237 -24.48 -7.10 -2.79
CA ALA A 237 -23.15 -6.73 -3.26
C ALA A 237 -22.09 -7.08 -2.20
N TYR A 238 -22.31 -6.70 -0.94
CA TYR A 238 -21.45 -7.05 0.19
C TYR A 238 -21.27 -8.57 0.32
N ALA A 239 -22.37 -9.35 0.36
CA ALA A 239 -22.31 -10.80 0.56
C ALA A 239 -21.57 -11.50 -0.58
N ILE A 240 -21.81 -11.10 -1.83
CA ILE A 240 -21.13 -11.65 -3.01
C ILE A 240 -19.64 -11.34 -2.95
N SER A 241 -19.25 -10.09 -2.67
CA SER A 241 -17.84 -9.70 -2.57
C SER A 241 -17.12 -10.38 -1.41
N PHE A 242 -17.78 -10.51 -0.25
CA PHE A 242 -17.24 -11.21 0.91
C PHE A 242 -16.99 -12.69 0.59
N LEU A 243 -18.00 -13.40 0.09
CA LEU A 243 -17.85 -14.82 -0.28
C LEU A 243 -16.79 -15.03 -1.35
N PHE A 244 -16.75 -14.16 -2.37
CA PHE A 244 -15.72 -14.20 -3.39
C PHE A 244 -14.32 -14.08 -2.78
N ILE A 245 -14.07 -13.05 -1.97
CA ILE A 245 -12.75 -12.84 -1.35
C ILE A 245 -12.37 -14.01 -0.44
N MET A 246 -13.32 -14.57 0.33
CA MET A 246 -13.05 -15.75 1.16
C MET A 246 -12.67 -16.99 0.35
N ILE A 247 -13.30 -17.21 -0.80
CA ILE A 247 -12.93 -18.32 -1.71
C ILE A 247 -11.52 -18.11 -2.29
N VAL A 248 -11.23 -16.90 -2.77
CA VAL A 248 -9.91 -16.62 -3.35
C VAL A 248 -8.82 -16.67 -2.26
N TRP A 249 -9.11 -16.20 -1.05
CA TRP A 249 -8.22 -16.34 0.11
C TRP A 249 -7.94 -17.81 0.45
N TYR A 250 -8.98 -18.66 0.52
CA TYR A 250 -8.80 -20.08 0.78
C TYR A 250 -7.89 -20.74 -0.26
N ASN A 251 -8.11 -20.46 -1.54
CA ASN A 251 -7.29 -20.97 -2.63
C ASN A 251 -5.84 -20.45 -2.56
N HIS A 252 -5.65 -19.18 -2.20
CA HIS A 252 -4.33 -18.60 -2.00
C HIS A 252 -3.60 -19.26 -0.82
N HIS A 253 -4.29 -19.45 0.31
CA HIS A 253 -3.74 -20.08 1.50
C HIS A 253 -3.32 -21.53 1.21
N ASP A 254 -4.14 -22.30 0.50
CA ASP A 254 -3.80 -23.67 0.09
C ASP A 254 -2.59 -23.71 -0.87
N LEU A 255 -2.59 -22.84 -1.89
CA LEU A 255 -1.47 -22.69 -2.83
C LEU A 255 -0.16 -22.37 -2.10
N PHE A 256 -0.19 -21.43 -1.16
CA PHE A 256 0.99 -21.07 -0.39
C PHE A 256 1.39 -22.18 0.56
N ASN A 257 0.48 -22.89 1.22
CA ASN A 257 0.81 -24.03 2.08
C ASN A 257 1.58 -25.12 1.33
N GLY A 258 1.14 -25.48 0.11
CA GLY A 258 1.81 -26.44 -0.76
C GLY A 258 3.11 -25.95 -1.42
N SER A 259 3.39 -24.65 -1.40
CA SER A 259 4.57 -24.05 -2.04
C SER A 259 5.87 -24.25 -1.24
N GLY A 260 7.00 -24.32 -1.95
CA GLY A 260 8.34 -24.39 -1.36
C GLY A 260 8.91 -23.01 -1.00
N LYS A 261 10.02 -22.63 -1.65
CA LYS A 261 10.66 -21.32 -1.45
C LYS A 261 9.91 -20.23 -2.23
N ILE A 262 9.72 -19.08 -1.59
CA ILE A 262 9.14 -17.90 -2.22
C ILE A 262 10.22 -17.11 -2.94
N THR A 263 10.07 -16.94 -4.25
CA THR A 263 10.97 -16.12 -5.07
C THR A 263 10.46 -14.68 -5.14
N THR A 264 11.33 -13.76 -5.57
CA THR A 264 10.93 -12.35 -5.79
C THR A 264 9.84 -12.20 -6.86
N ILE A 265 9.75 -13.11 -7.82
CA ILE A 265 8.67 -13.11 -8.83
C ILE A 265 7.33 -13.43 -8.15
N VAL A 266 7.29 -14.52 -7.36
CA VAL A 266 6.09 -14.91 -6.59
C VAL A 266 5.64 -13.79 -5.65
N TYR A 267 6.58 -13.04 -5.09
CA TYR A 267 6.26 -11.85 -4.30
C TYR A 267 5.53 -10.78 -5.12
N TRP A 268 6.02 -10.42 -6.30
CA TRP A 268 5.37 -9.42 -7.14
C TRP A 268 4.05 -9.90 -7.70
N ASP A 269 3.91 -11.19 -8.02
CA ASP A 269 2.62 -11.78 -8.38
C ASP A 269 1.62 -11.64 -7.22
N ASN A 270 2.05 -11.91 -5.98
CA ASN A 270 1.25 -11.69 -4.78
C ASN A 270 0.89 -10.21 -4.58
N VAL A 271 1.83 -9.28 -4.76
CA VAL A 271 1.59 -7.83 -4.65
C VAL A 271 0.56 -7.36 -5.67
N LEU A 272 0.67 -7.79 -6.93
CA LEU A 272 -0.27 -7.44 -7.98
C LEU A 272 -1.65 -8.02 -7.70
N TRP A 273 -1.72 -9.26 -7.23
CA TRP A 273 -2.97 -9.89 -6.81
C TRP A 273 -3.64 -9.12 -5.65
N LEU A 274 -2.86 -8.71 -4.63
CA LEU A 274 -3.35 -7.86 -3.54
C LEU A 274 -3.82 -6.47 -4.02
N LEU A 275 -3.11 -5.86 -4.98
CA LEU A 275 -3.52 -4.60 -5.59
C LEU A 275 -4.92 -4.72 -6.20
N PHE A 276 -5.18 -5.79 -6.97
CA PHE A 276 -6.50 -6.02 -7.57
C PHE A 276 -7.58 -6.30 -6.52
N LEU A 277 -7.29 -7.10 -5.49
CA LEU A 277 -8.23 -7.33 -4.40
C LEU A 277 -8.56 -6.04 -3.63
N SER A 278 -7.62 -5.11 -3.54
CA SER A 278 -7.82 -3.84 -2.84
C SER A 278 -8.85 -2.93 -3.51
N PHE A 279 -9.23 -3.19 -4.77
CA PHE A 279 -10.33 -2.46 -5.45
C PHE A 279 -11.73 -2.96 -5.08
N PHE A 280 -11.87 -4.13 -4.45
CA PHE A 280 -13.18 -4.70 -4.14
C PHE A 280 -14.06 -3.78 -3.30
N PRO A 281 -13.58 -3.12 -2.23
CA PRO A 281 -14.39 -2.16 -1.48
C PRO A 281 -15.01 -1.06 -2.36
N TYR A 282 -14.24 -0.51 -3.29
CA TYR A 282 -14.72 0.48 -4.25
C TYR A 282 -15.79 -0.10 -5.20
N VAL A 283 -15.54 -1.29 -5.77
CA VAL A 283 -16.48 -1.94 -6.71
C VAL A 283 -17.78 -2.32 -6.01
N THR A 284 -17.70 -2.86 -4.80
CA THR A 284 -18.88 -3.21 -3.98
C THR A 284 -19.72 -1.98 -3.68
N ALA A 285 -19.08 -0.87 -3.28
CA ALA A 285 -19.76 0.40 -3.04
C ALA A 285 -20.45 0.93 -4.30
N PHE A 286 -19.73 0.93 -5.43
CA PHE A 286 -20.26 1.39 -6.72
C PHE A 286 -21.50 0.60 -7.17
N VAL A 287 -21.47 -0.72 -7.04
CA VAL A 287 -22.63 -1.59 -7.34
C VAL A 287 -23.77 -1.35 -6.35
N GLY A 288 -23.45 -1.14 -5.06
CA GLY A 288 -24.45 -0.88 -4.02
C GLY A 288 -25.20 0.44 -4.18
N GLU A 289 -24.57 1.48 -4.74
CA GLU A 289 -25.17 2.80 -4.96
C GLU A 289 -25.90 2.94 -6.31
N SER A 290 -25.52 2.14 -7.30
CA SER A 290 -26.06 2.24 -8.67
C SER A 290 -27.59 2.07 -8.80
N PRO A 291 -28.28 1.20 -8.03
CA PRO A 291 -29.73 1.07 -8.09
C PRO A 291 -30.46 2.34 -7.63
N ASP A 292 -29.96 2.97 -6.56
CA ASP A 292 -30.57 4.19 -6.00
C ASP A 292 -30.45 5.36 -6.98
N LYS A 293 -29.33 5.43 -7.72
CA LYS A 293 -29.05 6.48 -8.71
C LYS A 293 -29.83 6.31 -10.02
N ARG A 294 -30.14 5.08 -10.44
CA ARG A 294 -30.97 4.81 -11.65
C ARG A 294 -32.46 5.10 -11.48
N LEU A 295 -32.96 5.11 -10.24
CA LEU A 295 -34.37 5.39 -9.94
C LEU A 295 -34.64 6.90 -9.76
N ALA A 296 -33.59 7.73 -9.76
CA ALA A 296 -33.66 9.18 -9.61
C ALA A 296 -33.59 9.95 -10.95
N GLU A 297 -33.39 9.27 -12.07
CA GLU A 297 -33.48 9.78 -13.45
C GLU A 297 -34.79 9.35 -14.11
#